data_AF-A0A3L7PML2-F1
#
_entry.id   AF-A0A3L7PML2-F1
#
_cell.length_a   1.000
_cell.length_b   1.000
_cell.length_c   1.000
_cell.angle_alpha   90.00
_cell.angle_beta   90.00
_cell.angle_gamma   90.00
#
_symmetry.space_group_name_H-M   'P 1'
#
loop_
_entity.id
_entity.type
_entity.pdbx_description
1 polymer ?
#
loop_
_entity_poly.entity_id
_entity_poly.type
_entity_poly.pdbx_seq_one_letter_code
_entity_poly.pdbx_strand_id
1 'polypeptide(L)'
;MCVAGLLLLGCCVACERSHIKDSAVDQYPRSSQELDFLDALEKQIVVTNDDALHGLIVFADGADLSSTYEGRVAVARQKQWVGSGWNPPADESAQIGWMSVAACRIVGIKGGLTMRVMGPIPRYATKELIFMDVLPLRTENQSLSGREFVDFIDRLGRVQKSGKALALAEAPTSGSSGEGVIPAGAPNQLLDQSSVEFGLPNSAFTAPASPAPQPSEVP
;
A
#
# COMPACT_ATOMS: atom_id res chain seq x y z
N MET A 1 50.65 36.63 5.88
CA MET A 1 50.15 36.66 4.49
C MET A 1 50.05 35.24 3.98
N CYS A 2 48.92 34.90 3.34
CA CYS A 2 48.66 33.75 2.44
C CYS A 2 48.79 32.33 3.04
N VAL A 3 47.71 31.70 3.52
CA VAL A 3 46.63 30.98 2.79
C VAL A 3 47.12 29.67 2.15
N ALA A 4 46.67 28.54 2.72
CA ALA A 4 46.43 27.30 2.00
C ALA A 4 45.39 26.48 2.78
N GLY A 5 44.14 26.93 2.70
CA GLY A 5 42.97 26.22 3.21
C GLY A 5 42.28 25.46 2.10
N LEU A 6 41.86 24.23 2.45
CA LEU A 6 40.67 23.53 1.98
C LEU A 6 40.52 23.24 0.46
N LEU A 7 40.69 21.95 0.10
CA LEU A 7 40.03 21.37 -1.06
C LEU A 7 39.20 20.16 -0.60
N LEU A 8 37.99 20.43 -0.11
CA LEU A 8 36.94 19.45 0.19
C LEU A 8 35.75 19.80 -0.72
N LEU A 9 35.83 19.36 -1.97
CA LEU A 9 34.83 19.50 -3.02
C LEU A 9 34.44 18.06 -3.39
N GLY A 10 33.29 17.52 -3.02
CA GLY A 10 31.96 18.03 -3.33
C GLY A 10 31.32 17.12 -4.40
N CYS A 11 31.11 15.84 -4.09
CA CYS A 11 30.31 14.94 -4.93
C CYS A 11 28.84 14.98 -4.48
N CYS A 12 28.18 16.11 -4.71
CA CYS A 12 26.73 16.18 -4.71
C CYS A 12 26.24 15.72 -6.09
N VAL A 13 26.19 14.41 -6.30
CA VAL A 13 25.51 13.84 -7.46
C VAL A 13 24.02 14.16 -7.30
N ALA A 14 23.55 15.17 -8.03
CA ALA A 14 22.13 15.40 -8.22
C ALA A 14 21.61 14.22 -9.04
N CYS A 15 20.96 13.26 -8.38
CA CYS A 15 20.19 12.23 -9.07
C CYS A 15 18.98 12.91 -9.70
N GLU A 16 19.12 13.31 -10.96
CA GLU A 16 18.02 13.80 -11.78
C GLU A 16 17.02 12.66 -12.01
N ARG A 17 15.73 12.98 -11.92
CA ARG A 17 14.65 12.00 -11.95
C ARG A 17 14.26 11.69 -13.40
N SER A 18 13.71 10.50 -13.64
CA SER A 18 13.23 10.15 -14.97
C SER A 18 11.96 10.93 -15.34
N HIS A 19 11.92 11.45 -16.56
CA HIS A 19 10.77 12.11 -17.18
C HIS A 19 10.20 11.23 -18.30
N ILE A 20 8.88 11.17 -18.42
CA ILE A 20 8.16 10.49 -19.50
C ILE A 20 7.27 11.50 -20.22
N LYS A 21 7.55 11.73 -21.50
CA LYS A 21 6.79 12.69 -22.32
C LYS A 21 5.37 12.22 -22.66
N ASP A 22 5.17 10.91 -22.73
CA ASP A 22 3.89 10.30 -23.13
C ASP A 22 3.26 9.58 -21.92
N SER A 23 2.64 10.39 -21.05
CA SER A 23 1.87 9.90 -19.89
C SER A 23 0.63 9.12 -20.35
N ALA A 24 0.11 8.20 -19.52
CA ALA A 24 -1.07 7.42 -19.88
C ALA A 24 -2.33 8.29 -19.76
N VAL A 25 -2.38 9.15 -18.74
CA VAL A 25 -3.48 10.09 -18.55
C VAL A 25 -3.55 11.18 -19.64
N ASP A 26 -2.41 11.53 -20.25
CA ASP A 26 -2.39 12.47 -21.39
C ASP A 26 -3.07 11.85 -22.63
N GLN A 27 -2.93 10.53 -22.81
CA GLN A 27 -3.57 9.80 -23.91
C GLN A 27 -5.06 9.56 -23.64
N TYR A 28 -5.42 9.31 -22.37
CA TYR A 28 -6.77 8.94 -21.94
C TYR A 28 -7.25 9.78 -20.76
N PRO A 29 -7.54 11.08 -20.95
CA PRO A 29 -7.84 12.01 -19.86
C PRO A 29 -9.27 11.93 -19.32
N ARG A 30 -10.15 11.15 -19.95
CA ARG A 30 -11.58 11.12 -19.63
C ARG A 30 -11.92 9.91 -18.77
N SER A 31 -12.79 10.09 -17.79
CA SER A 31 -13.32 9.00 -16.95
C SER A 31 -13.99 7.87 -17.75
N SER A 32 -14.53 8.14 -18.93
CA SER A 32 -15.10 7.11 -19.81
C SER A 32 -14.04 6.19 -20.44
N GLN A 33 -12.76 6.57 -20.38
CA GLN A 33 -11.62 5.86 -20.96
C GLN A 33 -10.75 5.18 -19.89
N GLU A 34 -11.26 5.02 -18.67
CA GLU A 34 -10.51 4.49 -17.53
C GLU A 34 -9.85 3.13 -17.82
N LEU A 35 -10.55 2.24 -18.52
CA LEU A 35 -10.00 0.93 -18.88
C LEU A 35 -8.83 1.04 -19.87
N ASP A 36 -8.92 1.96 -20.82
CA ASP A 36 -7.83 2.22 -21.78
C ASP A 36 -6.64 2.90 -21.08
N PHE A 37 -6.91 3.80 -20.13
CA PHE A 37 -5.90 4.39 -19.26
C PHE A 37 -5.13 3.31 -18.49
N LEU A 38 -5.83 2.37 -17.83
CA LEU A 38 -5.18 1.30 -17.07
C LEU A 38 -4.34 0.38 -17.97
N ASP A 39 -4.84 0.00 -19.15
CA ASP A 39 -4.09 -0.82 -20.12
C ASP A 39 -2.84 -0.09 -20.66
N ALA A 40 -2.91 1.23 -20.87
CA ALA A 40 -1.76 2.04 -21.24
C ALA A 40 -0.77 2.19 -20.09
N LEU A 41 -1.27 2.42 -18.88
CA LEU A 41 -0.46 2.59 -17.67
C LEU A 41 0.36 1.34 -17.40
N GLU A 42 -0.23 0.13 -17.45
CA GLU A 42 0.48 -1.13 -17.20
C GLU A 42 1.72 -1.35 -18.07
N LYS A 43 1.76 -0.72 -19.25
CA LYS A 43 2.88 -0.81 -20.20
C LYS A 43 3.99 0.20 -19.91
N GLN A 44 3.75 1.18 -19.04
CA GLN A 44 4.75 2.17 -18.68
C GLN A 44 5.84 1.59 -17.77
N ILE A 45 7.08 1.96 -18.07
CA ILE A 45 8.26 1.58 -17.28
C ILE A 45 8.23 2.22 -15.90
N VAL A 46 7.71 3.45 -15.79
CA VAL A 46 7.54 4.19 -14.54
C VAL A 46 6.28 5.03 -14.61
N VAL A 47 5.58 5.20 -13.49
CA VAL A 47 4.39 6.05 -13.39
C VAL A 47 4.80 7.50 -13.20
N THR A 48 4.15 8.42 -13.92
CA THR A 48 4.35 9.87 -13.79
C THR A 48 3.56 10.46 -12.62
N ASN A 49 3.89 11.69 -12.19
CA ASN A 49 3.10 12.38 -11.17
C ASN A 49 1.64 12.57 -11.62
N ASP A 50 1.40 12.83 -12.90
CA ASP A 50 0.05 13.02 -13.41
C ASP A 50 -0.76 11.72 -13.43
N ASP A 51 -0.16 10.62 -13.91
CA ASP A 51 -0.76 9.28 -13.87
C ASP A 51 -1.12 8.86 -12.44
N ALA A 52 -0.20 9.05 -11.50
CA ALA A 52 -0.41 8.68 -10.10
C ALA A 52 -1.50 9.52 -9.44
N LEU A 53 -1.57 10.83 -9.72
CA LEU A 53 -2.63 11.70 -9.21
C LEU A 53 -3.99 11.28 -9.76
N HIS A 54 -4.09 11.07 -11.07
CA HIS A 54 -5.31 10.61 -11.71
C HIS A 54 -5.81 9.31 -11.07
N GLY A 55 -4.97 8.27 -11.02
CA GLY A 55 -5.34 6.98 -10.45
C GLY A 55 -5.74 7.06 -8.97
N LEU A 56 -5.06 7.88 -8.16
CA LEU A 56 -5.42 8.07 -6.75
C LEU A 56 -6.73 8.85 -6.56
N ILE A 57 -7.02 9.83 -7.43
CA ILE A 57 -8.30 10.56 -7.43
C ILE A 57 -9.44 9.62 -7.81
N VAL A 58 -9.28 8.87 -8.91
CA VAL A 58 -10.27 7.87 -9.33
C VAL A 58 -10.51 6.85 -8.22
N PHE A 59 -9.45 6.35 -7.57
CA PHE A 59 -9.59 5.41 -6.45
C PHE A 59 -10.33 6.02 -5.25
N ALA A 60 -10.05 7.28 -4.91
CA ALA A 60 -10.65 7.94 -3.74
C ALA A 60 -12.10 8.38 -3.96
N ASP A 61 -12.38 8.97 -5.12
CA ASP A 61 -13.63 9.69 -5.40
C ASP A 61 -14.51 8.97 -6.43
N GLY A 62 -14.00 7.92 -7.07
CA GLY A 62 -14.68 7.16 -8.12
C GLY A 62 -14.51 7.73 -9.53
N ALA A 63 -14.10 8.99 -9.66
CA ALA A 63 -13.80 9.63 -10.93
C ALA A 63 -12.87 10.84 -10.73
N ASP A 64 -12.01 11.09 -11.71
CA ASP A 64 -11.27 12.34 -11.80
C ASP A 64 -12.02 13.35 -12.66
N LEU A 65 -12.40 14.47 -12.03
CA LEU A 65 -13.11 15.57 -12.68
C LEU A 65 -12.14 16.65 -13.20
N SER A 66 -10.85 16.54 -12.89
CA SER A 66 -9.84 17.47 -13.37
C SER A 66 -9.32 17.02 -14.73
N SER A 67 -9.34 17.92 -15.71
CA SER A 67 -8.75 17.67 -17.03
C SER A 67 -7.31 18.17 -17.17
N THR A 68 -6.74 18.74 -16.10
CA THR A 68 -5.36 19.27 -16.10
C THR A 68 -4.60 18.81 -14.86
N TYR A 69 -3.28 18.71 -15.01
CA TYR A 69 -2.37 18.38 -13.92
C TYR A 69 -2.54 19.34 -12.73
N GLU A 70 -2.61 20.65 -12.97
CA GLU A 70 -2.76 21.66 -11.90
C GLU A 70 -4.08 21.49 -11.13
N GLY A 71 -5.14 21.08 -11.82
CA GLY A 71 -6.42 20.73 -11.19
C GLY A 71 -6.26 19.55 -10.24
N ARG A 72 -5.58 18.49 -10.67
CA ARG A 72 -5.29 17.31 -9.84
C ARG A 72 -4.38 17.65 -8.66
N VAL A 73 -3.38 18.51 -8.86
CA VAL A 73 -2.53 19.03 -7.76
C VAL A 73 -3.37 19.81 -6.75
N ALA A 74 -4.32 20.63 -7.21
CA ALA A 74 -5.21 21.37 -6.32
C ALA A 74 -6.10 20.43 -5.48
N VAL A 75 -6.65 19.38 -6.10
CA VAL A 75 -7.41 18.32 -5.40
C VAL A 75 -6.53 17.61 -4.36
N ALA A 76 -5.32 17.22 -4.74
CA ALA A 76 -4.39 16.54 -3.84
C ALA A 76 -3.98 17.42 -2.65
N ARG A 77 -3.78 18.73 -2.86
CA ARG A 77 -3.52 19.70 -1.78
C ARG A 77 -4.74 19.87 -0.88
N GLN A 78 -5.94 19.97 -1.45
CA GLN A 78 -7.19 20.09 -0.69
C GLN A 78 -7.42 18.88 0.21
N LYS A 79 -7.15 17.68 -0.30
CA LYS A 79 -7.22 16.41 0.47
C LYS A 79 -5.97 16.18 1.33
N GLN A 80 -5.06 17.16 1.37
CA GLN A 80 -3.81 17.18 2.10
C GLN A 80 -2.81 16.10 1.69
N TRP A 81 -3.03 15.32 0.62
CA TRP A 81 -2.14 14.25 0.17
C TRP A 81 -0.71 14.71 -0.07
N VAL A 82 -0.57 15.95 -0.56
CA VAL A 82 0.71 16.63 -0.78
C VAL A 82 0.74 17.97 -0.02
N GLY A 83 1.95 18.47 0.24
CA GLY A 83 2.14 19.78 0.89
C GLY A 83 1.80 20.98 0.00
N SER A 84 1.60 22.15 0.59
CA SER A 84 1.26 23.38 -0.13
C SER A 84 2.31 23.81 -1.16
N GLY A 85 3.60 23.57 -0.88
CA GLY A 85 4.72 23.85 -1.78
C GLY A 85 5.06 22.72 -2.76
N TRP A 86 4.29 21.64 -2.80
CA TRP A 86 4.55 20.52 -3.69
C TRP A 86 4.22 20.91 -5.14
N ASN A 87 5.24 21.02 -5.99
CA ASN A 87 5.09 21.46 -7.38
C ASN A 87 6.10 20.75 -8.33
N PRO A 88 6.18 19.41 -8.31
CA PRO A 88 6.98 18.70 -9.29
C PRO A 88 6.32 18.78 -10.69
N PRO A 89 7.08 18.56 -11.78
CA PRO A 89 6.55 18.44 -13.13
C PRO A 89 5.60 17.24 -13.29
N ALA A 90 4.64 17.37 -14.19
CA ALA A 90 3.65 16.33 -14.50
C ALA A 90 4.28 15.05 -15.03
N ASP A 91 5.28 15.20 -15.91
CA ASP A 91 6.00 14.15 -16.62
C ASP A 91 7.11 13.48 -15.80
N GLU A 92 7.42 14.02 -14.62
CA GLU A 92 8.40 13.46 -13.71
C GLU A 92 7.86 12.20 -13.01
N SER A 93 8.70 11.19 -12.78
CA SER A 93 8.26 9.95 -12.12
C SER A 93 7.72 10.18 -10.69
N ALA A 94 6.58 9.56 -10.38
CA ALA A 94 5.96 9.64 -9.07
C ALA A 94 6.83 8.98 -7.99
N GLN A 95 6.93 9.65 -6.83
CA GLN A 95 7.63 9.11 -5.66
C GLN A 95 6.67 8.31 -4.79
N ILE A 96 7.13 7.13 -4.36
CA ILE A 96 6.42 6.27 -3.41
C ILE A 96 6.03 7.03 -2.14
N GLY A 97 6.87 7.96 -1.69
CA GLY A 97 6.67 8.71 -0.45
C GLY A 97 5.37 9.50 -0.42
N TRP A 98 5.09 10.30 -1.45
CA TRP A 98 3.85 11.08 -1.49
C TRP A 98 2.65 10.21 -1.82
N MET A 99 2.80 9.20 -2.69
CA MET A 99 1.74 8.23 -2.98
C MET A 99 1.32 7.46 -1.71
N SER A 100 2.29 7.13 -0.86
CA SER A 100 2.05 6.45 0.43
C SER A 100 1.25 7.33 1.39
N VAL A 101 1.62 8.61 1.48
CA VAL A 101 0.89 9.58 2.30
C VAL A 101 -0.55 9.74 1.80
N ALA A 102 -0.75 9.84 0.49
CA ALA A 102 -2.07 9.88 -0.13
C ALA A 102 -2.88 8.63 0.23
N ALA A 103 -2.33 7.43 -0.01
CA ALA A 103 -2.99 6.16 0.26
C ALA A 103 -3.40 5.98 1.73
N CYS A 104 -2.50 6.30 2.67
CA CYS A 104 -2.85 6.26 4.10
C CYS A 104 -4.01 7.21 4.43
N ARG A 105 -4.06 8.40 3.81
CA ARG A 105 -5.16 9.35 4.03
C ARG A 105 -6.46 8.89 3.39
N ILE A 106 -6.42 8.35 2.17
CA ILE A 106 -7.60 7.86 1.45
C ILE A 106 -8.29 6.72 2.22
N VAL A 107 -7.51 5.79 2.76
CA VAL A 107 -8.06 4.60 3.44
C VAL A 107 -8.19 4.79 4.95
N GLY A 108 -7.61 5.86 5.52
CA GLY A 108 -7.67 6.13 6.96
C GLY A 108 -6.72 5.26 7.79
N ILE A 109 -5.58 4.87 7.21
CA ILE A 109 -4.55 4.08 7.90
C ILE A 109 -3.87 4.96 8.94
N LYS A 110 -4.10 4.65 10.22
CA LYS A 110 -3.51 5.37 11.36
C LYS A 110 -2.05 5.00 11.63
N GLY A 111 -1.68 3.77 11.29
CA GLY A 111 -0.37 3.18 11.55
C GLY A 111 0.05 3.16 13.02
N GLY A 112 1.36 3.02 13.22
CA GLY A 112 2.00 3.03 14.54
C GLY A 112 1.95 4.38 15.27
N LEU A 113 2.49 4.41 16.51
CA LEU A 113 2.40 5.56 17.42
C LEU A 113 2.85 6.88 16.77
N THR A 114 3.95 6.87 16.02
CA THR A 114 4.47 8.10 15.38
C THR A 114 3.51 8.67 14.35
N MET A 115 2.85 7.84 13.53
CA MET A 115 1.84 8.30 12.57
C MET A 115 0.57 8.80 13.25
N ARG A 116 0.23 8.27 14.43
CA ARG A 116 -0.91 8.79 15.23
C ARG A 116 -0.65 10.17 15.80
N VAL A 117 0.60 10.50 16.11
CA VAL A 117 0.98 11.80 16.67
C VAL A 117 1.25 12.83 15.56
N MET A 118 2.00 12.45 14.53
CA MET A 118 2.49 13.39 13.50
C MET A 118 1.67 13.34 12.20
N GLY A 119 0.72 12.41 12.09
CA GLY A 119 0.06 12.09 10.84
C GLY A 119 0.94 11.27 9.88
N PRO A 120 0.42 10.95 8.68
CA PRO A 120 1.18 10.26 7.65
C PRO A 120 2.24 11.20 7.06
N ILE A 121 3.51 10.84 7.22
CA ILE A 121 4.64 11.46 6.53
C ILE A 121 5.33 10.41 5.65
N PRO A 122 6.02 10.80 4.55
CA PRO A 122 6.49 9.88 3.51
C PRO A 122 7.19 8.62 4.03
N ARG A 123 8.18 8.78 4.90
CA ARG A 123 8.96 7.66 5.47
C ARG A 123 8.10 6.68 6.27
N TYR A 124 7.22 7.16 7.14
CA TYR A 124 6.41 6.29 8.00
C TYR A 124 5.22 5.70 7.24
N ALA A 125 4.58 6.47 6.36
CA ALA A 125 3.52 5.97 5.50
C ALA A 125 4.02 4.82 4.61
N THR A 126 5.20 5.00 3.99
CA THR A 126 5.82 3.94 3.16
C THR A 126 6.07 2.68 3.98
N LYS A 127 6.66 2.81 5.18
CA LYS A 127 6.92 1.66 6.07
C LYS A 127 5.64 0.94 6.50
N GLU A 128 4.59 1.68 6.82
CA GLU A 128 3.31 1.10 7.21
C GLU A 128 2.68 0.32 6.05
N LEU A 129 2.70 0.86 4.84
CA LEU A 129 2.18 0.19 3.66
C LEU A 129 3.00 -1.04 3.26
N ILE A 130 4.32 -1.04 3.50
CA ILE A 130 5.15 -2.25 3.35
C ILE A 130 4.77 -3.29 4.41
N PHE A 131 4.59 -2.88 5.67
CA PHE A 131 4.18 -3.78 6.74
C PHE A 131 2.82 -4.43 6.48
N MET A 132 1.90 -3.70 5.84
CA MET A 132 0.59 -4.19 5.43
C MET A 132 0.59 -5.00 4.11
N ASP A 133 1.76 -5.27 3.52
CA ASP A 133 1.91 -5.91 2.20
C ASP A 133 1.14 -5.20 1.07
N VAL A 134 1.00 -3.87 1.18
CA VAL A 134 0.43 -3.02 0.13
C VAL A 134 1.50 -2.58 -0.86
N LEU A 135 2.69 -2.24 -0.36
CA LEU A 135 3.84 -1.87 -1.17
C LEU A 135 4.96 -2.93 -1.07
N PRO A 136 5.71 -3.17 -2.16
CA PRO A 136 6.93 -3.96 -2.08
C PRO A 136 7.99 -3.22 -1.25
N LEU A 137 9.00 -3.96 -0.78
CA LEU A 137 10.12 -3.40 -0.01
C LEU A 137 10.92 -2.37 -0.84
N ARG A 138 10.60 -1.09 -0.63
CA ARG A 138 11.18 0.05 -1.34
C ARG A 138 11.37 1.23 -0.39
N THR A 139 12.12 2.23 -0.86
CA THR A 139 12.27 3.52 -0.18
C THR A 139 11.28 4.55 -0.73
N GLU A 140 10.97 5.57 0.07
CA GLU A 140 10.04 6.65 -0.28
C GLU A 140 10.46 7.45 -1.53
N ASN A 141 11.75 7.46 -1.87
CA ASN A 141 12.29 8.22 -3.00
C ASN A 141 12.27 7.42 -4.31
N GLN A 142 11.95 6.13 -4.27
CA GLN A 142 11.81 5.31 -5.48
C GLN A 142 10.47 5.55 -6.17
N SER A 143 10.36 5.06 -7.40
CA SER A 143 9.15 5.09 -8.21
C SER A 143 8.62 3.67 -8.44
N LEU A 144 7.39 3.57 -8.93
CA LEU A 144 6.74 2.33 -9.34
C LEU A 144 6.64 2.29 -10.85
N SER A 145 6.76 1.10 -11.44
CA SER A 145 6.27 0.83 -12.79
C SER A 145 4.75 0.90 -12.84
N GLY A 146 4.20 1.01 -14.05
CA GLY A 146 2.75 1.03 -14.24
C GLY A 146 2.04 -0.18 -13.64
N ARG A 147 2.56 -1.38 -13.89
CA ARG A 147 2.03 -2.61 -13.31
C ARG A 147 2.10 -2.63 -11.78
N GLU A 148 3.23 -2.20 -11.20
CA GLU A 148 3.38 -2.12 -9.74
C GLU A 148 2.40 -1.10 -9.13
N PHE A 149 2.07 -0.02 -9.85
CA PHE A 149 1.08 0.95 -9.38
C PHE A 149 -0.34 0.40 -9.43
N VAL A 150 -0.73 -0.34 -10.48
CA VAL A 150 -2.02 -1.02 -10.53
C VAL A 150 -2.15 -2.04 -9.40
N ASP A 151 -1.11 -2.86 -9.19
CA ASP A 151 -1.04 -3.80 -8.06
C ASP A 151 -1.17 -3.09 -6.70
N PHE A 152 -0.55 -1.92 -6.57
CA PHE A 152 -0.64 -1.06 -5.38
C PHE A 152 -2.07 -0.57 -5.12
N ILE A 153 -2.79 -0.09 -6.14
CA ILE A 153 -4.19 0.34 -6.03
C ILE A 153 -5.10 -0.84 -5.66
N ASP A 154 -4.88 -2.01 -6.26
CA ASP A 154 -5.65 -3.22 -5.95
C ASP A 154 -5.45 -3.69 -4.51
N ARG A 155 -4.20 -3.69 -4.04
CA ARG A 155 -3.87 -4.00 -2.64
C ARG A 155 -4.50 -2.99 -1.69
N LEU A 156 -4.44 -1.70 -2.03
CA LEU A 156 -5.06 -0.64 -1.24
C LEU A 156 -6.59 -0.79 -1.17
N GLY A 157 -7.22 -1.19 -2.27
CA GLY A 157 -8.65 -1.52 -2.32
C GLY A 157 -9.04 -2.67 -1.40
N ARG A 158 -8.18 -3.70 -1.26
CA ARG A 158 -8.40 -4.80 -0.30
C ARG A 158 -8.33 -4.32 1.15
N VAL A 159 -7.39 -3.43 1.47
CA VAL A 159 -7.31 -2.82 2.80
C VAL A 159 -8.56 -2.01 3.10
N GLN A 160 -9.03 -1.19 2.15
CA GLN A 160 -10.24 -0.38 2.33
C GLN A 160 -11.48 -1.25 2.58
N LYS A 161 -11.64 -2.33 1.83
CA LYS A 161 -12.74 -3.29 2.01
C LYS A 161 -12.68 -3.98 3.39
N SER A 162 -11.49 -4.39 3.81
CA SER A 162 -11.28 -5.04 5.11
C SER A 162 -11.58 -4.09 6.28
N GLY A 163 -11.14 -2.83 6.20
CA GLY A 163 -11.45 -1.82 7.19
C GLY A 163 -12.95 -1.49 7.28
N LYS A 164 -13.63 -1.40 6.13
CA LYS A 164 -15.10 -1.23 6.08
C LYS A 164 -15.84 -2.41 6.71
N ALA A 165 -15.39 -3.65 6.46
CA ALA A 165 -15.99 -4.84 7.04
C ALA A 165 -15.84 -4.87 8.58
N LEU A 166 -14.67 -4.51 9.10
CA LEU A 166 -14.44 -4.41 10.54
C LEU A 166 -15.32 -3.33 11.19
N ALA A 167 -15.38 -2.14 10.57
CA ALA A 167 -16.22 -1.05 11.08
C ALA A 167 -17.72 -1.42 11.10
N LEU A 168 -18.19 -2.22 10.14
CA LEU A 168 -19.57 -2.72 10.12
C LEU A 168 -19.82 -3.76 11.21
N ALA A 169 -18.83 -4.59 11.54
CA ALA A 169 -18.91 -5.57 12.63
C ALA A 169 -18.90 -4.92 14.02
N GLU A 170 -18.22 -3.78 14.17
CA GLU A 170 -18.15 -3.00 15.41
C GLU A 170 -19.37 -2.10 15.63
N ALA A 171 -20.18 -1.84 14.61
CA ALA A 171 -21.40 -1.05 14.74
C ALA A 171 -22.42 -1.80 15.62
N PRO A 172 -22.85 -1.25 16.77
CA PRO A 172 -23.85 -1.90 17.60
C PRO A 172 -25.14 -2.04 16.80
N THR A 173 -25.62 -3.28 16.65
CA THR A 173 -26.92 -3.59 16.05
C THR A 173 -27.99 -2.89 16.87
N SER A 174 -28.36 -1.68 16.46
CA SER A 174 -29.41 -0.91 17.07
C SER A 174 -30.73 -1.52 16.60
N GLY A 175 -31.22 -2.53 17.34
CA GLY A 175 -32.51 -3.16 17.10
C GLY A 175 -32.49 -4.68 17.06
N SER A 176 -32.26 -5.32 18.19
CA SER A 176 -33.10 -6.44 18.65
C SER A 176 -32.72 -6.74 20.10
N SER A 177 -33.58 -6.27 21.01
CA SER A 177 -33.69 -6.76 22.37
C SER A 177 -34.11 -8.23 22.29
N GLY A 178 -33.14 -9.11 22.03
CA GLY A 178 -33.28 -10.54 22.20
C GLY A 178 -33.16 -10.84 23.69
N GLU A 179 -34.30 -10.88 24.35
CA GLU A 179 -34.52 -11.28 25.73
C GLU A 179 -34.01 -12.71 25.97
N GLY A 180 -32.70 -12.85 26.17
CA GLY A 180 -32.07 -14.05 26.69
C GLY A 180 -31.90 -13.90 28.19
N VAL A 181 -32.96 -14.17 28.95
CA VAL A 181 -32.89 -14.28 30.41
C VAL A 181 -31.94 -15.42 30.77
N ILE A 182 -30.71 -15.10 31.17
CA ILE A 182 -29.89 -16.02 31.97
C ILE A 182 -30.29 -15.78 33.43
N PRO A 183 -30.98 -16.70 34.09
CA PRO A 183 -31.27 -16.55 35.52
C PRO A 183 -29.95 -16.60 36.28
N ALA A 184 -29.70 -15.53 37.05
CA ALA A 184 -28.58 -15.46 37.98
C ALA A 184 -28.76 -16.51 39.08
N GLY A 185 -27.95 -17.59 39.03
CA GLY A 185 -27.87 -18.54 40.14
C GLY A 185 -27.32 -19.91 39.77
N ALA A 186 -25.99 -20.05 39.69
CA ALA A 186 -25.27 -21.26 40.08
C ALA A 186 -23.75 -20.99 40.16
N PRO A 187 -23.09 -21.13 41.33
CA PRO A 187 -21.65 -21.13 41.42
C PRO A 187 -21.10 -22.50 41.01
N ASN A 188 -19.95 -22.50 40.33
CA ASN A 188 -19.13 -23.66 39.95
C ASN A 188 -19.66 -24.57 38.82
N GLN A 189 -19.38 -24.18 37.57
CA GLN A 189 -19.03 -25.16 36.54
C GLN A 189 -17.75 -24.72 35.83
N LEU A 190 -16.61 -25.04 36.47
CA LEU A 190 -15.36 -25.28 35.79
C LEU A 190 -15.60 -26.46 34.83
N LEU A 191 -15.86 -26.16 33.56
CA LEU A 191 -15.83 -27.17 32.50
C LEU A 191 -14.37 -27.51 32.23
N ASP A 192 -13.98 -28.65 32.80
CA ASP A 192 -12.81 -29.46 32.48
C ASP A 192 -12.69 -29.64 30.96
N GLN A 193 -11.75 -28.93 30.34
CA GLN A 193 -11.36 -29.11 28.93
C GLN A 193 -10.17 -30.07 28.77
N SER A 194 -10.01 -31.05 29.66
CA SER A 194 -9.10 -32.16 29.40
C SER A 194 -9.89 -33.33 28.81
N SER A 195 -9.91 -33.41 27.46
CA SER A 195 -10.04 -34.63 26.63
C SER A 195 -10.73 -34.31 25.30
N VAL A 196 -10.03 -33.65 24.38
CA VAL A 196 -10.29 -33.84 22.94
C VAL A 196 -9.21 -34.78 22.45
N GLU A 197 -9.48 -36.07 22.56
CA GLU A 197 -8.66 -37.13 21.97
C GLU A 197 -8.81 -37.04 20.45
N PHE A 198 -7.91 -36.29 19.82
CA PHE A 198 -7.80 -36.18 18.38
C PHE A 198 -7.21 -37.51 17.88
N GLY A 199 -8.08 -38.46 17.55
CA GLY A 199 -7.71 -39.76 17.02
C GLY A 199 -6.99 -39.64 15.68
N LEU A 200 -5.67 -39.49 15.73
CA LEU A 200 -4.78 -39.70 14.59
C LEU A 200 -4.20 -41.11 14.69
N PRO A 201 -4.34 -41.97 13.66
CA PRO A 201 -3.66 -43.25 13.65
C PRO A 201 -2.13 -43.03 13.67
N ASN A 202 -1.44 -43.78 14.53
CA ASN A 202 0.03 -43.78 14.74
C ASN A 202 0.88 -44.05 13.48
N SER A 203 0.27 -44.23 12.31
CA SER A 203 0.94 -44.47 11.03
C SER A 203 1.25 -43.19 10.22
N ALA A 204 0.78 -42.01 10.64
CA ALA A 204 0.96 -40.77 9.88
C ALA A 204 2.39 -40.18 9.88
N PHE A 205 3.30 -40.71 10.71
CA PHE A 205 4.69 -40.21 10.85
C PHE A 205 5.76 -41.25 10.49
N THR A 206 5.51 -42.13 9.52
CA THR A 206 6.60 -42.93 8.94
C THR A 206 7.27 -42.14 7.81
N ALA A 207 8.47 -41.63 8.08
CA ALA A 207 9.31 -41.05 7.03
C ALA A 207 9.73 -42.15 6.03
N PRO A 208 9.71 -41.90 4.71
CA PRO A 208 10.25 -42.84 3.74
C PRO A 208 11.76 -43.00 3.94
N ALA A 209 12.23 -44.25 4.00
CA ALA A 209 13.65 -44.55 4.09
C ALA A 209 14.39 -44.02 2.84
N SER A 210 15.54 -43.38 3.06
CA SER A 210 16.40 -42.89 1.97
C SER A 210 16.87 -44.06 1.10
N PRO A 211 16.85 -43.92 -0.24
CA PRO A 211 17.42 -44.93 -1.13
C PRO A 211 18.93 -45.09 -0.89
N ALA A 212 19.41 -46.33 -0.92
CA ALA A 212 20.83 -46.64 -0.80
C ALA A 212 21.62 -46.04 -2.00
N PRO A 213 22.84 -45.53 -1.77
CA PRO A 213 23.67 -45.00 -2.85
C PRO A 213 24.05 -46.11 -3.83
N GLN A 214 23.83 -45.87 -5.12
CA GLN A 214 24.24 -46.79 -6.18
C GLN A 214 25.75 -46.67 -6.41
N PRO A 215 26.47 -47.78 -6.63
CA PRO A 215 27.90 -47.75 -6.91
C PRO A 215 28.14 -47.09 -8.28
N SER A 216 29.05 -46.12 -8.32
CA SER A 216 29.49 -45.48 -9.56
C SER A 216 30.38 -46.43 -10.36
N GLU A 217 29.87 -47.00 -11.44
CA GLU A 217 30.71 -47.61 -12.46
C GLU A 217 31.34 -46.49 -13.30
N VAL A 218 32.66 -46.33 -13.14
CA VAL A 218 33.51 -45.53 -14.02
C VAL A 218 34.07 -46.46 -15.11
N PRO A 219 33.93 -46.07 -16.37
CA PRO A 219 34.99 -46.27 -17.35
C PRO A 219 35.59 -44.93 -17.81
#